data_AF-A0A7V4XB42-F1
#
_entry.id   AF-A0A7V4XB42-F1
#
_cell.length_a   1.000
_cell.length_b   1.000
_cell.length_c   1.000
_cell.angle_alpha   90.00
_cell.angle_beta   90.00
_cell.angle_gamma   90.00
#
_symmetry.space_group_name_H-M   'P 1'
#
loop_
_entity.id
_entity.type
_entity.pdbx_description
1 polymer ?
#
loop_
_entity_poly.entity_id
_entity_poly.type
_entity_poly.pdbx_seq_one_letter_code
_entity_poly.pdbx_strand_id
1 'polypeptide(L)'
;MSPDGDIGNSISRLRKRVRLLLIERYSLFGASAGAAVTLAIVLLSTRYDELLSYWLWAGIILLGAMAGGAWAMFRKLDDLTVAIAADKRADLRERLSTAVALREQPDEMVRALISDANQRASALHPSNVFRRRFGAPHAVFGMALILLLGVIILPQLPAFQSKTRQQEVTVMKREGRKLVKVAKEIRNVSGQHQEIRKLANKLQILGKKMETGRMTRKQAMLKTQRLTKELQKEQDRLAKLNSQKKSMEEARAQMRKASADLTKRMAGEIAKKENIPPQDAMKQVPSDKRLAELARKEGPLAEPERKELEQAIQKYTDPDNKSPIPAELGEAMAKLAQNGNYQKAMELMQQVAKKLGNPNLGQIDKKMLQEQMNQLAKALSKTDLDKLAKQLQQSAQKLANMSPQELKELLKQAQMAQKLMQKMHQAGGT
;
A
#
# COMPACT_ATOMS: atom_id res chain seq x y z
N MET A 1 9.17 -22.97 67.10
CA MET A 1 9.39 -21.79 66.23
C MET A 1 10.89 -21.56 66.19
N SER A 2 11.54 -21.91 65.09
CA SER A 2 13.00 -21.77 64.96
C SER A 2 13.37 -20.28 65.08
N PRO A 3 14.24 -19.88 66.04
CA PRO A 3 14.63 -18.49 66.25
C PRO A 3 15.60 -17.95 65.20
N ASP A 4 15.89 -18.73 64.15
CA ASP A 4 16.66 -18.33 62.98
C ASP A 4 15.83 -17.41 62.08
N GLY A 5 15.33 -16.32 62.68
CA GLY A 5 14.75 -15.19 61.99
C GLY A 5 15.82 -14.65 61.04
N ASP A 6 15.76 -15.14 59.82
CA ASP A 6 16.83 -15.08 58.84
C ASP A 6 17.13 -13.61 58.52
N ILE A 7 18.17 -13.06 59.16
CA ILE A 7 18.59 -11.66 58.99
C ILE A 7 18.84 -11.35 57.50
N GLY A 8 19.15 -12.40 56.71
CA GLY A 8 19.20 -12.38 55.26
C GLY A 8 17.91 -11.91 54.59
N ASN A 9 16.72 -12.21 55.13
CA ASN A 9 15.44 -11.72 54.61
C ASN A 9 15.25 -10.22 54.83
N SER A 10 15.64 -9.69 55.99
CA SER A 10 15.59 -8.25 56.27
C SER A 10 16.60 -7.48 55.41
N ILE A 11 17.82 -7.99 55.27
CA ILE A 11 18.86 -7.39 54.42
C ILE A 11 18.48 -7.48 52.94
N SER A 12 17.92 -8.60 52.47
CA SER A 12 17.52 -8.73 51.07
C SER A 12 16.43 -7.74 50.66
N ARG A 13 15.49 -7.40 51.58
CA ARG A 13 14.48 -6.35 51.37
C ARG A 13 15.13 -4.97 51.20
N LEU A 14 16.10 -4.64 52.06
CA LEU A 14 16.88 -3.40 51.94
C LEU A 14 17.73 -3.38 50.66
N ARG A 15 18.40 -4.50 50.33
CA ARG A 15 19.21 -4.69 49.13
C ARG A 15 18.39 -4.47 47.86
N LYS A 16 17.18 -5.05 47.77
CA LYS A 16 16.25 -4.84 46.65
C LYS A 16 15.92 -3.36 46.47
N ARG A 17 15.66 -2.64 47.57
CA ARG A 17 15.36 -1.20 47.52
C ARG A 17 16.57 -0.38 47.09
N VAL A 18 17.75 -0.63 47.64
CA VAL A 18 18.99 0.05 47.23
C VAL A 18 19.30 -0.23 45.76
N ARG A 19 19.14 -1.47 45.30
CA ARG A 19 19.32 -1.85 43.90
C ARG A 19 18.35 -1.12 42.99
N LEU A 20 17.08 -0.99 43.35
CA LEU A 20 16.10 -0.23 42.57
C LEU A 20 16.50 1.24 42.41
N LEU A 21 16.99 1.88 43.49
CA LEU A 21 17.48 3.26 43.43
C LEU A 21 18.77 3.41 42.61
N LEU A 22 19.66 2.41 42.65
CA LEU A 22 20.85 2.39 41.80
C LEU A 22 20.48 2.23 40.33
N ILE A 23 19.57 1.30 40.01
CA ILE A 23 19.05 1.13 38.65
C ILE A 23 18.45 2.44 38.15
N GLU A 24 17.62 3.11 38.95
CA GLU A 24 17.07 4.43 38.58
C GLU A 24 18.18 5.43 38.27
N ARG A 25 19.16 5.58 39.18
CA ARG A 25 20.24 6.56 39.03
C ARG A 25 21.10 6.30 37.80
N TYR A 26 21.52 5.05 37.57
CA TYR A 26 22.35 4.71 36.42
C TYR A 26 21.56 4.70 35.12
N SER A 27 20.27 4.38 35.14
CA SER A 27 19.39 4.54 33.98
C SER A 27 19.29 6.01 33.58
N LEU A 28 19.17 6.94 34.53
CA LEU A 28 19.17 8.38 34.25
C LEU A 28 20.51 8.87 33.69
N PHE A 29 21.65 8.40 34.22
CA PHE A 29 22.96 8.72 33.66
C PHE A 29 23.12 8.18 32.24
N GLY A 30 22.74 6.92 32.01
CA GLY A 30 22.75 6.31 30.69
C GLY A 30 21.84 7.03 29.70
N ALA A 31 20.64 7.43 30.13
CA ALA A 31 19.72 8.24 29.34
C ALA A 31 20.30 9.62 29.02
N SER A 32 21.00 10.25 29.98
CA SER A 32 21.68 11.54 29.78
C SER A 32 22.81 11.44 28.75
N ALA A 33 23.62 10.37 28.83
CA ALA A 33 24.65 10.10 27.83
C ALA A 33 24.02 9.85 26.44
N GLY A 34 22.94 9.07 26.38
CA GLY A 34 22.17 8.86 25.15
C GLY A 34 21.59 10.17 24.58
N ALA A 35 21.11 11.07 25.44
CA ALA A 35 20.62 12.39 25.05
C ALA A 35 21.77 13.28 24.51
N ALA A 36 22.96 13.24 25.12
CA ALA A 36 24.14 13.95 24.64
C ALA A 36 24.62 13.42 23.27
N VAL A 37 24.63 12.10 23.07
CA VAL A 37 24.93 11.49 21.76
C VAL A 37 23.88 11.91 20.73
N THR A 38 22.60 11.89 21.10
CA THR A 38 21.50 12.33 20.24
C THR A 38 21.64 13.82 19.88
N LEU A 39 22.04 14.66 20.83
CA LEU A 39 22.32 16.07 20.61
C LEU A 39 23.44 16.26 19.56
N ALA A 40 24.54 15.51 19.69
CA ALA A 40 25.62 15.53 18.72
C ALA A 40 25.15 15.07 17.32
N ILE A 41 24.32 14.04 17.24
CA ILE A 41 23.71 13.56 15.99
C ILE A 41 22.81 14.63 15.38
N VAL A 42 21.98 15.31 16.18
CA VAL A 42 21.11 16.39 15.70
C VAL A 42 21.94 17.54 15.11
N LEU A 43 23.04 17.92 15.77
CA LEU A 43 23.95 18.93 15.25
C LEU A 43 24.60 18.48 13.92
N LEU A 44 25.02 17.22 13.81
CA LEU A 44 25.55 16.64 12.56
C LEU A 44 24.49 16.48 11.47
N SER A 45 23.22 16.33 11.83
CA SER A 45 22.11 16.10 10.89
C SER A 45 21.84 17.31 9.98
N THR A 46 22.36 18.48 10.34
CA THR A 46 22.43 19.65 9.44
C THR A 46 23.15 19.33 8.12
N ARG A 47 24.06 18.34 8.13
CA ARG A 47 24.81 17.86 6.95
C ARG A 47 24.26 16.55 6.38
N TYR A 48 23.62 15.71 7.19
CA TYR A 48 23.16 14.37 6.79
C TYR A 48 21.66 14.15 7.11
N ASP A 49 20.83 14.20 6.07
CA ASP A 49 19.35 14.11 6.14
C ASP A 49 18.79 12.75 6.61
N GLU A 50 19.62 11.70 6.66
CA GLU A 50 19.20 10.35 7.05
C GLU A 50 19.14 10.18 8.58
N LEU A 51 19.84 11.03 9.33
CA LEU A 51 19.90 11.00 10.79
C LEU A 51 18.69 11.67 11.46
N LEU A 52 17.73 12.15 10.66
CA LEU A 52 16.59 12.98 11.09
C LEU A 52 15.33 12.16 11.41
N SER A 53 15.50 11.07 12.17
CA SER A 53 14.41 10.20 12.61
C SER A 53 14.16 10.33 14.11
N TYR A 54 12.98 10.82 14.49
CA TYR A 54 12.59 10.95 15.91
C TYR A 54 12.60 9.60 16.65
N TRP A 55 12.27 8.50 15.96
CA TRP A 55 12.32 7.15 16.51
C TRP A 55 13.74 6.70 16.81
N LEU A 56 14.70 7.09 15.97
CA LEU A 56 16.11 6.79 16.19
C LEU A 56 16.62 7.54 17.43
N TRP A 57 16.25 8.81 17.59
CA TRP A 57 16.61 9.63 18.75
C TRP A 57 16.05 9.05 20.06
N ALA A 58 14.76 8.74 20.07
CA ALA A 58 14.13 8.08 21.22
C ALA A 58 14.77 6.72 21.52
N GLY A 59 15.09 5.96 20.47
CA GLY A 59 15.77 4.66 20.57
C GLY A 59 17.14 4.76 21.23
N ILE A 60 17.96 5.75 20.87
CA ILE A 60 19.31 5.95 21.46
C ILE A 60 19.21 6.31 22.95
N ILE A 61 18.30 7.22 23.32
CA ILE A 61 18.10 7.61 24.73
C ILE A 61 17.62 6.39 25.55
N LEU A 62 16.66 5.63 25.01
CA LEU A 62 16.16 4.42 25.66
C LEU A 62 17.24 3.35 25.79
N LEU A 63 18.03 3.11 24.75
CA LEU A 63 19.15 2.18 24.77
C LEU A 63 20.18 2.59 25.83
N GLY A 64 20.52 3.87 25.92
CA GLY A 64 21.39 4.40 26.96
C GLY A 64 20.83 4.16 28.35
N ALA A 65 19.53 4.40 28.56
CA ALA A 65 18.86 4.13 29.83
C ALA A 65 18.91 2.64 30.21
N MET A 66 18.61 1.76 29.25
CA MET A 66 18.66 0.31 29.44
C MET A 66 20.08 -0.19 29.74
N ALA A 67 21.09 0.30 29.03
CA ALA A 67 22.49 -0.05 29.27
C ALA A 67 22.94 0.39 30.67
N GLY A 68 22.57 1.60 31.09
CA GLY A 68 22.83 2.09 32.45
C GLY A 68 22.12 1.25 33.52
N GLY A 69 20.84 0.92 33.31
CA GLY A 69 20.07 0.06 34.21
C GLY A 69 20.63 -1.37 34.30
N ALA A 70 21.02 -1.95 33.16
CA ALA A 70 21.66 -3.27 33.09
C ALA A 70 23.01 -3.26 33.82
N TRP A 71 23.85 -2.25 33.59
CA TRP A 71 25.11 -2.08 34.30
C TRP A 71 24.90 -2.03 35.82
N ALA A 72 23.90 -1.30 36.30
CA ALA A 72 23.56 -1.26 37.71
C ALA A 72 23.00 -2.59 38.25
N MET A 73 22.29 -3.35 37.42
CA MET A 73 21.78 -4.68 37.78
C MET A 73 22.91 -5.70 37.96
N PHE A 74 23.92 -5.67 37.09
CA PHE A 74 25.08 -6.58 37.15
C PHE A 74 26.13 -6.18 38.18
N ARG A 75 26.11 -4.93 38.64
CA ARG A 75 27.03 -4.48 39.70
C ARG A 75 26.74 -5.24 40.99
N LYS A 76 27.76 -5.97 41.48
CA LYS A 76 27.69 -6.68 42.76
C LYS A 76 27.43 -5.66 43.88
N LEU A 77 26.43 -5.95 44.69
CA LEU A 77 26.05 -5.14 45.85
C LEU A 77 26.22 -6.01 47.08
N ASP A 78 27.23 -5.69 47.87
CA ASP A 78 27.62 -6.44 49.05
C ASP A 78 26.69 -6.17 50.24
N ASP A 79 26.41 -7.19 51.03
CA ASP A 79 25.47 -7.12 52.16
C ASP A 79 25.99 -6.26 53.28
N LEU A 80 27.28 -6.35 53.57
CA LEU A 80 27.91 -5.54 54.59
C LEU A 80 27.79 -4.05 54.23
N THR A 81 28.00 -3.70 52.95
CA THR A 81 27.83 -2.33 52.46
C THR A 81 26.40 -1.82 52.63
N VAL A 82 25.39 -2.66 52.35
CA VAL A 82 23.98 -2.30 52.54
C VAL A 82 23.63 -2.16 54.02
N ALA A 83 24.15 -3.05 54.87
CA ALA A 83 23.96 -3.01 56.31
C ALA A 83 24.55 -1.74 56.93
N ILE A 84 25.81 -1.40 56.62
CA ILE A 84 26.46 -0.15 57.07
C ILE A 84 25.65 1.08 56.62
N ALA A 85 25.18 1.09 55.37
CA ALA A 85 24.38 2.19 54.85
C ALA A 85 23.00 2.29 55.53
N ALA A 86 22.40 1.17 55.91
CA ALA A 86 21.14 1.13 56.65
C ALA A 86 21.33 1.60 58.08
N ASP A 87 22.37 1.13 58.78
CA ASP A 87 22.70 1.55 60.15
C ASP A 87 22.89 3.06 60.23
N LYS A 88 23.66 3.64 59.30
CA LYS A 88 23.90 5.08 59.26
C LYS A 88 22.64 5.91 59.00
N ARG A 89 21.68 5.39 58.23
CA ARG A 89 20.46 6.12 57.85
C ARG A 89 19.31 5.95 58.84
N ALA A 90 19.28 4.83 59.53
CA ALA A 90 18.26 4.49 60.53
C ALA A 90 18.78 4.64 61.97
N ASP A 91 20.00 5.14 62.16
CA ASP A 91 20.69 5.34 63.45
C ASP A 91 20.73 4.08 64.33
N LEU A 92 21.04 2.94 63.73
CA LEU A 92 21.01 1.64 64.42
C LEU A 92 22.31 1.32 65.16
N ARG A 93 23.30 2.22 65.16
CA ARG A 93 24.59 2.07 65.87
C ARG A 93 25.28 0.73 65.58
N GLU A 94 25.50 0.44 64.30
CA GLU A 94 26.24 -0.74 63.79
C GLU A 94 25.61 -2.12 64.06
N ARG A 95 24.37 -2.18 64.57
CA ARG A 95 23.69 -3.45 64.85
C ARG A 95 23.59 -4.35 63.62
N LEU A 96 23.19 -3.80 62.46
CA LEU A 96 23.08 -4.62 61.25
C LEU A 96 24.43 -4.99 60.68
N SER A 97 25.38 -4.06 60.62
CA SER A 97 26.71 -4.31 60.07
C SER A 97 27.45 -5.36 60.88
N THR A 98 27.39 -5.31 62.21
CA THR A 98 28.03 -6.29 63.10
C THR A 98 27.36 -7.66 62.99
N ALA A 99 26.02 -7.69 62.93
CA ALA A 99 25.30 -8.95 62.74
C ALA A 99 25.60 -9.61 61.38
N VAL A 100 25.80 -8.82 60.31
CA VAL A 100 26.22 -9.34 59.00
C VAL A 100 27.66 -9.82 59.02
N ALA A 101 28.57 -9.07 59.64
CA ALA A 101 29.98 -9.40 59.70
C ALA A 101 30.26 -10.68 60.50
N LEU A 102 29.52 -10.91 61.60
CA LEU A 102 29.71 -12.05 62.48
C LEU A 102 28.81 -13.25 62.16
N ARG A 103 27.95 -13.17 61.12
CA ARG A 103 26.89 -14.17 60.85
C ARG A 103 27.37 -15.62 60.70
N GLU A 104 28.65 -15.82 60.36
CA GLU A 104 29.25 -17.13 60.11
C GLU A 104 29.95 -17.71 61.36
N GLN A 105 30.00 -16.96 62.46
CA GLN A 105 30.62 -17.39 63.71
C GLN A 105 29.64 -18.18 64.58
N PRO A 106 29.98 -19.42 64.99
CA PRO A 106 29.11 -20.28 65.79
C PRO A 106 29.20 -19.96 67.30
N ASP A 107 28.78 -18.75 67.68
CA ASP A 107 28.76 -18.30 69.09
C ASP A 107 27.31 -17.97 69.51
N GLU A 108 26.92 -18.37 70.72
CA GLU A 108 25.60 -18.09 71.29
C GLU A 108 25.36 -16.58 71.50
N MET A 109 26.41 -15.83 71.88
CA MET A 109 26.37 -14.38 71.96
C MET A 109 26.10 -13.76 70.58
N VAL A 110 26.70 -14.31 69.52
CA VAL A 110 26.46 -13.87 68.14
C VAL A 110 25.02 -14.14 67.71
N ARG A 111 24.43 -15.28 68.11
CA ARG A 111 23.00 -15.57 67.85
C ARG A 111 22.08 -14.56 68.53
N ALA A 112 22.36 -14.19 69.78
CA ALA A 112 21.59 -13.16 70.49
C ALA A 112 21.69 -11.79 69.80
N LEU A 113 22.90 -11.43 69.33
CA LEU A 113 23.14 -10.20 68.58
C LEU A 113 22.40 -10.18 67.23
N ILE A 114 22.39 -11.29 66.49
CA ILE A 114 21.64 -11.44 65.23
C ILE A 114 20.13 -11.30 65.48
N SER A 115 19.63 -11.89 66.57
CA SER A 115 18.21 -11.80 66.96
C SER A 115 17.79 -10.35 67.26
N ASP A 116 18.56 -9.61 68.08
CA ASP A 116 18.31 -8.19 68.36
C ASP A 116 18.35 -7.34 67.06
N ALA A 117 19.37 -7.56 66.23
CA ALA A 117 19.52 -6.85 64.96
C ALA A 117 18.33 -7.12 64.03
N ASN A 118 17.86 -8.37 63.94
CA ASN A 118 16.72 -8.72 63.10
C ASN A 118 15.40 -8.14 63.63
N GLN A 119 15.18 -8.13 64.96
CA GLN A 119 14.00 -7.51 65.56
C GLN A 119 13.96 -6.01 65.21
N ARG A 120 15.08 -5.31 65.38
CA ARG A 120 15.22 -3.89 64.99
C ARG A 120 15.05 -3.67 63.49
N ALA A 121 15.62 -4.53 62.65
CA ALA A 121 15.52 -4.43 61.20
C ALA A 121 14.11 -4.70 60.67
N SER A 122 13.35 -5.59 61.33
CA SER A 122 11.99 -5.94 60.93
C SER A 122 11.01 -4.76 61.02
N ALA A 123 11.26 -3.83 61.95
CA ALA A 123 10.50 -2.59 62.10
C ALA A 123 10.85 -1.53 61.03
N LEU A 124 11.97 -1.70 60.31
CA LEU A 124 12.40 -0.75 59.29
C LEU A 124 11.62 -0.94 58.00
N HIS A 125 11.07 0.16 57.51
CA HIS A 125 10.47 0.22 56.18
C HIS A 125 11.54 0.67 55.17
N PRO A 126 11.91 -0.17 54.17
CA PRO A 126 12.98 0.15 53.22
C PRO A 126 12.79 1.49 52.49
N SER A 127 11.53 1.89 52.22
CA SER A 127 11.19 3.17 51.58
C SER A 127 11.51 4.38 52.46
N ASN A 128 11.46 4.25 53.78
CA ASN A 128 11.70 5.32 54.74
C ASN A 128 13.20 5.48 55.02
N VAL A 129 13.94 4.37 55.09
CA VAL A 129 15.41 4.38 55.23
C VAL A 129 16.07 4.85 53.92
N PHE A 130 15.60 4.34 52.78
CA PHE A 130 16.09 4.68 51.45
C PHE A 130 15.02 5.43 50.66
N ARG A 131 14.82 6.71 51.05
CA ARG A 131 13.89 7.63 50.37
C ARG A 131 14.39 7.96 48.97
N ARG A 132 13.45 8.02 48.02
CA ARG A 132 13.72 8.51 46.66
C ARG A 132 13.99 10.01 46.76
N ARG A 133 15.18 10.46 46.37
CA ARG A 133 15.56 11.87 46.34
C ARG A 133 15.79 12.27 44.89
N PHE A 134 15.15 13.34 44.45
CA PHE A 134 15.52 14.01 43.20
C PHE A 134 16.87 14.68 43.43
N GLY A 135 17.90 14.17 42.78
CA GLY A 135 19.27 14.64 42.95
C GLY A 135 19.89 15.10 41.65
N ALA A 136 21.21 15.27 41.65
CA ALA A 136 22.00 15.61 40.47
C ALA A 136 21.68 14.76 39.22
N PRO A 137 21.44 13.43 39.30
CA PRO A 137 21.13 12.62 38.10
C PRO A 137 19.84 13.05 37.40
N HIS A 138 18.79 13.38 38.15
CA HIS A 138 17.53 13.88 37.59
C HIS A 138 17.72 15.27 36.98
N ALA A 139 18.47 16.15 37.65
CA ALA A 139 18.79 17.49 37.16
C ALA A 139 19.62 17.45 35.86
N VAL A 140 20.65 16.59 35.81
CA VAL A 140 21.50 16.41 34.62
C VAL A 140 20.68 15.87 33.45
N PHE A 141 19.84 14.86 33.69
CA PHE A 141 18.96 14.33 32.64
C PHE A 141 17.95 15.38 32.17
N GLY A 142 17.31 16.10 33.10
CA GLY A 142 16.38 17.18 32.77
C GLY A 142 17.04 18.29 31.95
N MET A 143 18.24 18.73 32.34
CA MET A 143 19.02 19.72 31.59
C MET A 143 19.39 19.22 30.20
N ALA A 144 19.86 17.96 30.07
CA ALA A 144 20.18 17.36 28.78
C ALA A 144 18.95 17.30 27.85
N LEU A 145 17.77 16.96 28.39
CA LEU A 145 16.52 16.99 27.64
C LEU A 145 16.11 18.40 27.23
N ILE A 146 16.21 19.39 28.12
CA ILE A 146 15.91 20.79 27.81
C ILE A 146 16.83 21.30 26.70
N LEU A 147 18.14 21.02 26.78
CA LEU A 147 19.10 21.39 25.74
C LEU A 147 18.77 20.72 24.39
N LEU A 148 18.46 19.42 24.41
CA LEU A 148 18.07 18.68 23.21
C LEU A 148 16.80 19.25 22.57
N LEU A 149 15.76 19.50 23.36
CA LEU A 149 14.52 20.12 22.90
C LEU A 149 14.76 21.54 22.40
N GLY A 150 15.60 22.32 23.08
CA GLY A 150 16.02 23.64 22.67
C GLY A 150 16.62 23.62 21.26
N VAL A 151 17.60 22.77 21.00
CA VAL A 151 18.23 22.65 19.67
C VAL A 151 17.23 22.19 18.59
N ILE A 152 16.25 21.36 18.93
CA ILE A 152 15.24 20.85 18.00
C ILE A 152 14.16 21.90 17.69
N ILE A 153 13.73 22.68 18.69
CA ILE A 153 12.54 23.56 18.63
C ILE A 153 12.93 25.02 18.34
N LEU A 154 13.95 25.58 19.00
CA LEU A 154 14.37 26.98 18.82
C LEU A 154 14.54 27.41 17.36
N PRO A 155 15.23 26.65 16.48
CA PRO A 155 15.40 27.08 15.08
C PRO A 155 14.09 27.06 14.28
N GLN A 156 13.01 26.46 14.79
CA GLN A 156 11.70 26.45 14.14
C GLN A 156 10.82 27.65 14.55
N LEU A 157 11.17 28.35 15.62
CA LEU A 157 10.42 29.50 16.08
C LEU A 157 10.65 30.69 15.13
N PRO A 158 9.59 31.40 14.71
CA PRO A 158 9.71 32.55 13.81
C PRO A 158 10.69 33.62 14.31
N ALA A 159 10.76 33.83 15.63
CA ALA A 159 11.63 34.83 16.26
C ALA A 159 13.13 34.61 15.96
N PHE A 160 13.56 33.36 15.72
CA PHE A 160 14.96 33.02 15.43
C PHE A 160 15.24 32.85 13.93
N GLN A 161 14.27 33.15 13.06
CA GLN A 161 14.42 33.05 11.60
C GLN A 161 14.39 34.43 10.95
N SER A 162 15.24 34.63 9.93
CA SER A 162 15.17 35.82 9.08
C SER A 162 13.83 35.87 8.33
N LYS A 163 13.32 37.08 8.03
CA LYS A 163 12.08 37.26 7.26
C LYS A 163 12.10 36.51 5.92
N THR A 164 13.25 36.48 5.25
CA THR A 164 13.46 35.73 4.01
C THR A 164 13.32 34.22 4.22
N ARG A 165 13.94 33.68 5.27
CA ARG A 165 13.83 32.25 5.61
C ARG A 165 12.40 31.85 5.98
N GLN A 166 11.67 32.71 6.69
CA GLN A 166 10.27 32.45 7.04
C GLN A 166 9.38 32.32 5.79
N GLN A 167 9.58 33.19 4.80
CA GLN A 167 8.87 33.12 3.52
C GLN A 167 9.24 31.82 2.77
N GLU A 168 10.52 31.47 2.69
CA GLU A 168 10.96 30.22 2.08
C GLU A 168 10.34 28.99 2.74
N VAL A 169 10.32 28.95 4.08
CA VAL A 169 9.72 27.85 4.84
C VAL A 169 8.21 27.78 4.60
N THR A 170 7.52 28.92 4.54
CA THR A 170 6.07 28.96 4.28
C THR A 170 5.73 28.43 2.89
N VAL A 171 6.48 28.87 1.87
CA VAL A 171 6.34 28.36 0.50
C VAL A 171 6.64 26.86 0.46
N MET A 172 7.71 26.42 1.10
CA MET A 172 8.10 25.02 1.12
C MET A 172 7.11 24.13 1.87
N LYS A 173 6.51 24.60 2.97
CA LYS A 173 5.41 23.92 3.65
C LYS A 173 4.19 23.78 2.75
N ARG A 174 3.85 24.82 1.98
CA ARG A 174 2.74 24.80 1.02
C ARG A 174 3.00 23.81 -0.12
N GLU A 175 4.18 23.86 -0.72
CA GLU A 175 4.59 22.94 -1.79
C GLU A 175 4.72 21.50 -1.28
N GLY A 176 5.21 21.30 -0.06
CA GLY A 176 5.27 19.99 0.60
C GLY A 176 3.90 19.34 0.73
N ARG A 177 2.89 20.10 1.17
CA ARG A 177 1.49 19.62 1.25
C ARG A 177 0.94 19.24 -0.13
N LYS A 178 1.24 20.03 -1.16
CA LYS A 178 0.85 19.70 -2.55
C LYS A 178 1.50 18.40 -3.00
N LEU A 179 2.80 18.21 -2.74
CA LEU A 179 3.49 16.95 -3.07
C LEU A 179 2.89 15.75 -2.35
N VAL A 180 2.50 15.89 -1.07
CA VAL A 180 1.81 14.80 -0.34
C VAL A 180 0.46 14.48 -0.98
N LYS A 181 -0.30 15.47 -1.44
CA LYS A 181 -1.58 15.26 -2.14
C LYS A 181 -1.38 14.55 -3.48
N VAL A 182 -0.45 15.05 -4.31
CA VAL A 182 -0.10 14.44 -5.60
C VAL A 182 0.40 13.00 -5.41
N ALA A 183 1.22 12.75 -4.39
CA ALA A 183 1.67 11.40 -4.06
C ALA A 183 0.51 10.45 -3.71
N LYS A 184 -0.50 10.93 -2.97
CA LYS A 184 -1.71 10.13 -2.66
C LYS A 184 -2.53 9.84 -3.91
N GLU A 185 -2.71 10.83 -4.78
CA GLU A 185 -3.41 10.67 -6.06
C GLU A 185 -2.71 9.64 -6.96
N ILE A 186 -1.39 9.76 -7.13
CA ILE A 186 -0.58 8.78 -7.88
C ILE A 186 -0.72 7.39 -7.26
N ARG A 187 -0.71 7.27 -5.92
CA ARG A 187 -0.88 5.99 -5.23
C ARG A 187 -2.25 5.36 -5.49
N ASN A 188 -3.31 6.16 -5.56
CA ASN A 188 -4.67 5.69 -5.83
C ASN A 188 -4.83 5.24 -7.29
N VAL A 189 -4.23 5.96 -8.24
CA VAL A 189 -4.34 5.68 -9.67
C VAL A 189 -3.38 4.56 -10.13
N SER A 190 -2.25 4.38 -9.45
CA SER A 190 -1.18 3.45 -9.86
C SER A 190 -1.52 1.96 -9.85
N GLY A 191 -2.71 1.56 -9.35
CA GLY A 191 -3.17 0.17 -9.42
C GLY A 191 -2.15 -0.83 -8.85
N GLN A 192 -1.81 -1.89 -9.62
CA GLN A 192 -0.84 -2.94 -9.25
C GLN A 192 0.64 -2.59 -9.53
N HIS A 193 0.96 -1.41 -10.08
CA HIS A 193 2.35 -1.08 -10.44
C HIS A 193 3.18 -0.72 -9.20
N GLN A 194 3.90 -1.70 -8.67
CA GLN A 194 4.68 -1.58 -7.43
C GLN A 194 5.74 -0.47 -7.50
N GLU A 195 6.36 -0.25 -8.66
CA GLU A 195 7.37 0.80 -8.85
C GLU A 195 6.78 2.22 -8.77
N ILE A 196 5.60 2.45 -9.35
CA ILE A 196 4.90 3.74 -9.24
C ILE A 196 4.49 3.99 -7.78
N ARG A 197 4.06 2.95 -7.05
CA ARG A 197 3.78 3.06 -5.60
C ARG A 197 5.02 3.42 -4.79
N LYS A 198 6.20 2.86 -5.11
CA LYS A 198 7.47 3.22 -4.46
C LYS A 198 7.81 4.69 -4.71
N LEU A 199 7.67 5.17 -5.94
CA LEU A 199 7.89 6.58 -6.29
C LEU A 199 6.91 7.51 -5.58
N ALA A 200 5.63 7.14 -5.51
CA ALA A 200 4.62 7.86 -4.74
C ALA A 200 5.00 7.95 -3.25
N ASN A 201 5.48 6.85 -2.65
CA ASN A 201 5.96 6.87 -1.25
C ASN A 201 7.17 7.79 -1.08
N LYS A 202 8.15 7.78 -2.01
CA LYS A 202 9.29 8.70 -1.97
C LYS A 202 8.84 10.17 -2.08
N LEU A 203 7.89 10.47 -2.97
CA LEU A 203 7.28 11.81 -3.10
C LEU A 203 6.55 12.23 -1.83
N GLN A 204 5.81 11.32 -1.20
CA GLN A 204 5.13 11.57 0.07
C GLN A 204 6.13 11.87 1.19
N ILE A 205 7.21 11.09 1.29
CA ILE A 205 8.28 11.31 2.29
C ILE A 205 8.95 12.67 2.04
N LEU A 206 9.25 13.01 0.79
CA LEU A 206 9.81 14.32 0.44
C LEU A 206 8.87 15.47 0.83
N GLY A 207 7.58 15.35 0.51
CA GLY A 207 6.56 16.34 0.88
C GLY A 207 6.45 16.53 2.40
N LYS A 208 6.42 15.44 3.18
CA LYS A 208 6.48 15.50 4.66
C LYS A 208 7.76 16.17 5.17
N LYS A 209 8.92 15.88 4.56
CA LYS A 209 10.18 16.55 4.92
C LYS A 209 10.13 18.06 4.62
N MET A 210 9.55 18.47 3.49
CA MET A 210 9.31 19.89 3.17
C MET A 210 8.40 20.58 4.18
N GLU A 211 7.35 19.89 4.65
CA GLU A 211 6.44 20.40 5.69
C GLU A 211 7.12 20.68 7.03
N THR A 212 8.23 19.99 7.35
CA THR A 212 8.98 20.28 8.58
C THR A 212 9.69 21.64 8.55
N GLY A 213 9.89 22.24 7.38
CA GLY A 213 10.63 23.50 7.22
C GLY A 213 12.14 23.40 7.48
N ARG A 214 12.66 22.20 7.76
CA ARG A 214 14.10 21.98 8.02
C ARG A 214 14.94 21.83 6.76
N MET A 215 14.34 21.32 5.69
CA MET A 215 15.02 21.21 4.40
C MET A 215 15.22 22.60 3.78
N THR A 216 16.31 22.82 3.05
CA THR A 216 16.53 24.08 2.31
C THR A 216 15.82 24.05 0.95
N ARG A 217 15.50 25.23 0.39
CA ARG A 217 14.90 25.36 -0.95
C ARG A 217 15.74 24.66 -2.04
N LYS A 218 17.06 24.79 -1.97
CA LYS A 218 18.01 24.13 -2.90
C LYS A 218 17.95 22.61 -2.80
N GLN A 219 17.97 22.05 -1.59
CA GLN A 219 17.84 20.60 -1.39
C GLN A 219 16.48 20.08 -1.85
N ALA A 220 15.41 20.83 -1.61
CA ALA A 220 14.07 20.51 -2.10
C ALA A 220 14.06 20.39 -3.62
N MET A 221 14.56 21.41 -4.32
CA MET A 221 14.63 21.40 -5.78
C MET A 221 15.45 20.23 -6.32
N LEU A 222 16.62 19.96 -5.75
CA LEU A 222 17.47 18.84 -6.19
C LEU A 222 16.79 17.49 -6.02
N LYS A 223 16.12 17.25 -4.89
CA LYS A 223 15.39 15.99 -4.65
C LYS A 223 14.16 15.86 -5.53
N THR A 224 13.41 16.95 -5.73
CA THR A 224 12.28 16.98 -6.66
C THR A 224 12.75 16.66 -8.07
N GLN A 225 13.82 17.30 -8.56
CA GLN A 225 14.36 17.04 -9.90
C GLN A 225 14.83 15.59 -10.08
N ARG A 226 15.47 15.00 -9.07
CA ARG A 226 15.84 13.57 -9.08
C ARG A 226 14.62 12.66 -9.17
N LEU A 227 13.59 12.91 -8.35
CA LEU A 227 12.36 12.13 -8.37
C LEU A 227 11.58 12.30 -9.68
N THR A 228 11.52 13.50 -10.24
CA THR A 228 10.92 13.75 -11.56
C THR A 228 11.64 12.95 -12.65
N LYS A 229 12.98 12.92 -12.63
CA LYS A 229 13.77 12.09 -13.56
C LYS A 229 13.50 10.59 -13.39
N GLU A 230 13.40 10.10 -12.15
CA GLU A 230 13.03 8.69 -11.90
C GLU A 230 11.62 8.38 -12.43
N LEU A 231 10.66 9.27 -12.20
CA LEU A 231 9.28 9.13 -12.64
C LEU A 231 9.17 9.14 -14.17
N GLN A 232 9.90 10.03 -14.85
CA GLN A 232 9.95 10.09 -16.31
C GLN A 232 10.58 8.82 -16.90
N LYS A 233 11.69 8.34 -16.33
CA LYS A 233 12.32 7.08 -16.77
C LYS A 233 11.38 5.88 -16.65
N GLU A 234 10.63 5.79 -15.55
CA GLU A 234 9.67 4.69 -15.42
C GLU A 234 8.44 4.86 -16.31
N GLN A 235 7.98 6.10 -16.55
CA GLN A 235 6.95 6.35 -17.53
C GLN A 235 7.41 5.94 -18.94
N ASP A 236 8.64 6.28 -19.34
CA ASP A 236 9.23 5.89 -20.63
C ASP A 236 9.40 4.36 -20.72
N ARG A 237 9.79 3.70 -19.63
CA ARG A 237 9.88 2.24 -19.57
C ARG A 237 8.52 1.59 -19.74
N LEU A 238 7.49 2.10 -19.08
CA LEU A 238 6.12 1.62 -19.23
C LEU A 238 5.57 1.89 -20.63
N ALA A 239 5.90 3.05 -21.21
CA ALA A 239 5.57 3.37 -22.60
C ALA A 239 6.24 2.38 -23.57
N LYS A 240 7.51 2.02 -23.34
CA LYS A 240 8.25 1.03 -24.13
C LYS A 240 7.70 -0.40 -23.98
N LEU A 241 7.28 -0.78 -22.78
CA LEU A 241 6.60 -2.05 -22.54
C LEU A 241 5.22 -2.10 -23.21
N ASN A 242 4.52 -0.97 -23.26
CA ASN A 242 3.26 -0.86 -24.01
C ASN A 242 3.49 -0.82 -25.53
N SER A 243 4.62 -0.31 -26.02
CA SER A 243 4.95 -0.37 -27.47
C SER A 243 5.35 -1.76 -27.97
N GLN A 244 5.60 -2.72 -27.08
CA GLN A 244 5.76 -4.15 -27.45
C GLN A 244 4.42 -4.88 -27.62
N LYS A 245 3.29 -4.24 -27.28
CA LYS A 245 1.95 -4.75 -27.58
C LYS A 245 1.59 -4.37 -29.01
N LYS A 246 0.94 -5.30 -29.70
CA LYS A 246 0.44 -5.11 -31.06
C LYS A 246 -0.44 -3.85 -31.08
N SER A 247 -0.17 -2.93 -32.00
CA SER A 247 -0.92 -1.67 -32.04
C SER A 247 -2.39 -1.96 -32.39
N MET A 248 -3.32 -1.13 -31.90
CA MET A 248 -4.74 -1.27 -32.27
C MET A 248 -4.97 -1.12 -33.79
N GLU A 249 -4.05 -0.45 -34.48
CA GLU A 249 -4.05 -0.31 -35.93
C GLU A 249 -3.64 -1.62 -36.63
N GLU A 250 -2.62 -2.32 -36.14
CA GLU A 250 -2.27 -3.67 -36.59
C GLU A 250 -3.38 -4.69 -36.27
N ALA A 251 -4.06 -4.53 -35.13
CA ALA A 251 -5.23 -5.34 -34.79
C ALA A 251 -6.37 -5.14 -35.81
N ARG A 252 -6.66 -3.90 -36.22
CA ARG A 252 -7.62 -3.58 -37.28
C ARG A 252 -7.22 -4.12 -38.63
N ALA A 253 -5.95 -3.97 -39.03
CA ALA A 253 -5.46 -4.47 -40.31
C ALA A 253 -5.62 -5.99 -40.40
N GLN A 254 -5.34 -6.72 -39.31
CA GLN A 254 -5.59 -8.16 -39.23
C GLN A 254 -7.09 -8.49 -39.24
N MET A 255 -7.92 -7.70 -38.55
CA MET A 255 -9.37 -7.88 -38.55
C MET A 255 -10.00 -7.63 -39.94
N ARG A 256 -9.52 -6.63 -40.68
CA ARG A 256 -9.94 -6.35 -42.07
C ARG A 256 -9.63 -7.51 -42.99
N LYS A 257 -8.40 -8.04 -42.90
CA LYS A 257 -8.00 -9.24 -43.67
C LYS A 257 -8.87 -10.44 -43.31
N ALA A 258 -9.08 -10.68 -42.02
CA ALA A 258 -9.92 -11.77 -41.54
C ALA A 258 -11.39 -11.63 -41.98
N SER A 259 -11.96 -10.41 -41.97
CA SER A 259 -13.31 -10.12 -42.44
C SER A 259 -13.42 -10.35 -43.96
N ALA A 260 -12.46 -9.89 -44.76
CA ALA A 260 -12.43 -10.14 -46.20
C ALA A 260 -12.31 -11.64 -46.56
N ASP A 261 -11.47 -12.38 -45.82
CA ASP A 261 -11.34 -13.83 -45.99
C ASP A 261 -12.60 -14.58 -45.56
N LEU A 262 -13.28 -14.11 -44.51
CA LEU A 262 -14.57 -14.63 -44.09
C LEU A 262 -15.64 -14.44 -45.17
N THR A 263 -15.76 -13.23 -45.72
CA THR A 263 -16.68 -12.94 -46.84
C THR A 263 -16.47 -13.88 -48.02
N LYS A 264 -15.19 -14.14 -48.40
CA LYS A 264 -14.86 -15.08 -49.48
C LYS A 264 -15.25 -16.52 -49.17
N ARG A 265 -14.99 -16.99 -47.94
CA ARG A 265 -15.37 -18.36 -47.52
C ARG A 265 -16.88 -18.53 -47.50
N MET A 266 -17.61 -17.53 -47.01
CA MET A 266 -19.08 -17.54 -46.98
C MET A 266 -19.67 -17.56 -48.38
N ALA A 267 -19.17 -16.72 -49.29
CA ALA A 267 -19.56 -16.78 -50.70
C ALA A 267 -19.31 -18.17 -51.30
N GLY A 268 -18.20 -18.83 -50.94
CA GLY A 268 -17.94 -20.21 -51.35
C GLY A 268 -18.92 -21.25 -50.78
N GLU A 269 -19.36 -21.10 -49.52
CA GLU A 269 -20.36 -21.99 -48.90
C GLU A 269 -21.75 -21.78 -49.49
N ILE A 270 -22.14 -20.54 -49.77
CA ILE A 270 -23.38 -20.20 -50.44
C ILE A 270 -23.39 -20.74 -51.88
N ALA A 271 -22.29 -20.54 -52.63
CA ALA A 271 -22.13 -21.08 -53.98
C ALA A 271 -22.30 -22.61 -54.03
N LYS A 272 -21.73 -23.33 -53.06
CA LYS A 272 -21.86 -24.80 -52.95
C LYS A 272 -23.27 -25.25 -52.58
N LYS A 273 -23.95 -24.48 -51.73
CA LYS A 273 -25.29 -24.85 -51.23
C LYS A 273 -26.39 -24.55 -52.22
N GLU A 274 -26.28 -23.44 -52.95
CA GLU A 274 -27.28 -22.99 -53.93
C GLU A 274 -26.90 -23.33 -55.38
N ASN A 275 -25.73 -23.94 -55.59
CA ASN A 275 -25.18 -24.32 -56.90
C ASN A 275 -25.11 -23.15 -57.90
N ILE A 276 -24.74 -21.97 -57.38
CA ILE A 276 -24.60 -20.72 -58.14
C ILE A 276 -23.12 -20.35 -58.31
N PRO A 277 -22.75 -19.59 -59.36
CA PRO A 277 -21.39 -19.12 -59.56
C PRO A 277 -20.88 -18.30 -58.35
N PRO A 278 -19.58 -18.41 -57.97
CA PRO A 278 -19.02 -17.68 -56.83
C PRO A 278 -19.20 -16.15 -56.88
N GLN A 279 -19.34 -15.59 -58.08
CA GLN A 279 -19.57 -14.16 -58.30
C GLN A 279 -20.98 -13.72 -57.88
N ASP A 280 -21.98 -14.57 -58.08
CA ASP A 280 -23.36 -14.29 -57.67
C ASP A 280 -23.58 -14.64 -56.20
N ALA A 281 -22.86 -15.64 -55.68
CA ALA A 281 -22.83 -15.93 -54.26
C ALA A 281 -22.22 -14.78 -53.43
N MET A 282 -21.26 -14.02 -53.98
CA MET A 282 -20.75 -12.80 -53.33
C MET A 282 -21.82 -11.72 -53.19
N LYS A 283 -22.76 -11.61 -54.14
CA LYS A 283 -23.90 -10.65 -54.05
C LYS A 283 -24.93 -11.07 -53.01
N GLN A 284 -24.95 -12.35 -52.66
CA GLN A 284 -25.83 -12.90 -51.62
C GLN A 284 -25.23 -12.84 -50.22
N VAL A 285 -23.93 -12.53 -50.07
CA VAL A 285 -23.35 -12.31 -48.73
C VAL A 285 -23.95 -11.05 -48.13
N PRO A 286 -24.56 -11.11 -46.94
CA PRO A 286 -25.06 -9.94 -46.24
C PRO A 286 -23.93 -8.92 -46.01
N SER A 287 -24.07 -7.73 -46.58
CA SER A 287 -23.14 -6.61 -46.40
C SER A 287 -23.93 -5.33 -46.21
N ASP A 288 -23.55 -4.54 -45.21
CA ASP A 288 -24.08 -3.19 -45.00
C ASP A 288 -22.98 -2.19 -45.38
N LYS A 289 -23.17 -1.52 -46.54
CA LYS A 289 -22.22 -0.53 -47.06
C LYS A 289 -21.98 0.61 -46.09
N ARG A 290 -23.01 1.03 -45.33
CA ARG A 290 -22.91 2.15 -44.39
C ARG A 290 -22.16 1.74 -43.13
N LEU A 291 -22.40 0.53 -42.64
CA LEU A 291 -21.65 -0.06 -41.54
C LEU A 291 -20.17 -0.22 -41.90
N ALA A 292 -19.88 -0.68 -43.13
CA ALA A 292 -18.53 -0.83 -43.65
C ALA A 292 -17.79 0.51 -43.75
N GLU A 293 -18.46 1.55 -44.23
CA GLU A 293 -17.90 2.90 -44.37
C GLU A 293 -17.52 3.48 -43.00
N LEU A 294 -18.42 3.44 -42.03
CA LEU A 294 -18.18 3.94 -40.66
C LEU A 294 -17.12 3.12 -39.92
N ALA A 295 -17.08 1.80 -40.14
CA ALA A 295 -16.05 0.92 -39.57
C ALA A 295 -14.66 1.20 -40.18
N ARG A 296 -14.60 1.52 -41.48
CA ARG A 296 -13.35 1.69 -42.24
C ARG A 296 -12.78 3.10 -42.21
N LYS A 297 -13.60 4.10 -41.87
CA LYS A 297 -13.18 5.51 -41.79
C LYS A 297 -11.92 5.66 -40.95
N GLU A 298 -10.94 6.41 -41.45
CA GLU A 298 -9.68 6.67 -40.76
C GLU A 298 -9.87 7.70 -39.62
N GLY A 299 -9.08 7.57 -38.57
CA GLY A 299 -9.15 8.47 -37.41
C GLY A 299 -10.30 8.19 -36.42
N PRO A 300 -10.42 9.00 -35.35
CA PRO A 300 -11.53 8.92 -34.39
C PRO A 300 -12.83 9.39 -35.03
N LEU A 301 -13.93 8.67 -34.77
CA LEU A 301 -15.25 9.10 -35.25
C LEU A 301 -15.71 10.32 -34.44
N ALA A 302 -16.40 11.26 -35.09
CA ALA A 302 -17.08 12.35 -34.38
C ALA A 302 -18.28 11.79 -33.59
N GLU A 303 -18.71 12.47 -32.52
CA GLU A 303 -19.88 12.06 -31.73
C GLU A 303 -21.15 11.66 -32.54
N PRO A 304 -21.58 12.41 -33.58
CA PRO A 304 -22.72 11.98 -34.40
C PRO A 304 -22.45 10.67 -35.14
N GLU A 305 -21.25 10.49 -35.66
CA GLU A 305 -20.85 9.28 -36.42
C GLU A 305 -20.68 8.06 -35.51
N ARG A 306 -20.30 8.28 -34.24
CA ARG A 306 -20.27 7.22 -33.21
C ARG A 306 -21.68 6.71 -32.92
N LYS A 307 -22.63 7.63 -32.74
CA LYS A 307 -24.04 7.27 -32.52
C LYS A 307 -24.64 6.56 -33.75
N GLU A 308 -24.27 7.01 -34.94
CA GLU A 308 -24.68 6.36 -36.19
C GLU A 308 -24.10 4.94 -36.31
N LEU A 309 -22.81 4.75 -36.00
CA LEU A 309 -22.19 3.44 -35.96
C LEU A 309 -22.84 2.53 -34.89
N GLU A 310 -23.15 3.09 -33.73
CA GLU A 310 -23.83 2.37 -32.65
C GLU A 310 -25.23 1.92 -33.08
N GLN A 311 -26.02 2.80 -33.70
CA GLN A 311 -27.35 2.47 -34.23
C GLN A 311 -27.28 1.42 -35.35
N ALA A 312 -26.29 1.56 -36.24
CA ALA A 312 -26.05 0.60 -37.32
C ALA A 312 -25.71 -0.78 -36.75
N ILE A 313 -24.85 -0.87 -35.72
CA ILE A 313 -24.56 -2.12 -35.03
C ILE A 313 -25.81 -2.64 -34.33
N GLN A 314 -26.51 -1.80 -33.55
CA GLN A 314 -27.71 -2.13 -32.79
C GLN A 314 -28.81 -2.76 -33.65
N LYS A 315 -28.98 -2.29 -34.88
CA LYS A 315 -29.90 -2.88 -35.87
C LYS A 315 -29.64 -4.37 -36.07
N TYR A 316 -28.39 -4.81 -36.09
CA TYR A 316 -28.02 -6.21 -36.30
C TYR A 316 -27.89 -7.01 -35.01
N THR A 317 -27.69 -6.35 -33.87
CA THR A 317 -27.61 -6.99 -32.55
C THR A 317 -28.96 -7.17 -31.85
N ASP A 318 -30.01 -6.49 -32.32
CA ASP A 318 -31.36 -6.61 -31.78
C ASP A 318 -31.88 -8.07 -31.88
N PRO A 319 -32.25 -8.71 -30.75
CA PRO A 319 -32.78 -10.07 -30.72
C PRO A 319 -34.03 -10.30 -31.59
N ASP A 320 -34.84 -9.26 -31.80
CA ASP A 320 -36.13 -9.35 -32.51
C ASP A 320 -35.98 -9.09 -34.01
N ASN A 321 -34.82 -8.60 -34.46
CA ASN A 321 -34.57 -8.32 -35.87
C ASN A 321 -34.08 -9.57 -36.63
N LYS A 322 -34.82 -9.96 -37.66
CA LYS A 322 -34.51 -11.07 -38.59
C LYS A 322 -33.44 -10.74 -39.64
N SER A 323 -32.91 -9.51 -39.64
CA SER A 323 -31.88 -9.11 -40.60
C SER A 323 -30.64 -10.01 -40.47
N PRO A 324 -30.11 -10.50 -41.60
CA PRO A 324 -28.91 -11.32 -41.62
C PRO A 324 -27.70 -10.50 -41.14
N ILE A 325 -26.74 -11.17 -40.52
CA ILE A 325 -25.61 -10.51 -39.85
C ILE A 325 -24.58 -10.09 -40.92
N PRO A 326 -24.21 -8.81 -41.04
CA PRO A 326 -23.24 -8.39 -42.04
C PRO A 326 -21.81 -8.84 -41.68
N ALA A 327 -20.99 -9.12 -42.68
CA ALA A 327 -19.59 -9.53 -42.51
C ALA A 327 -18.74 -8.45 -41.80
N GLU A 328 -19.17 -7.20 -41.84
CA GLU A 328 -18.49 -6.02 -41.30
C GLU A 328 -18.81 -5.74 -39.82
N LEU A 329 -19.76 -6.49 -39.23
CA LEU A 329 -20.18 -6.31 -37.84
C LEU A 329 -19.02 -6.37 -36.84
N GLY A 330 -18.11 -7.33 -37.03
CA GLY A 330 -16.91 -7.45 -36.19
C GLY A 330 -15.95 -6.27 -36.32
N GLU A 331 -15.80 -5.70 -37.53
CA GLU A 331 -14.97 -4.52 -37.77
C GLU A 331 -15.59 -3.28 -37.11
N ALA A 332 -16.91 -3.13 -37.24
CA ALA A 332 -17.69 -2.06 -36.64
C ALA A 332 -17.62 -2.07 -35.10
N MET A 333 -17.74 -3.24 -34.46
CA MET A 333 -17.59 -3.37 -33.01
C MET A 333 -16.17 -3.03 -32.53
N ALA A 334 -15.15 -3.44 -33.27
CA ALA A 334 -13.76 -3.09 -32.97
C ALA A 334 -13.54 -1.56 -33.07
N LYS A 335 -14.14 -0.91 -34.07
CA LYS A 335 -14.12 0.54 -34.25
C LYS A 335 -14.81 1.27 -33.09
N LEU A 336 -15.97 0.77 -32.65
CA LEU A 336 -16.72 1.33 -31.53
C LEU A 336 -15.95 1.22 -30.20
N ALA A 337 -15.34 0.06 -29.93
CA ALA A 337 -14.53 -0.15 -28.73
C ALA A 337 -13.35 0.83 -28.65
N GLN A 338 -12.64 1.07 -29.76
CA GLN A 338 -11.50 1.98 -29.78
C GLN A 338 -11.86 3.45 -29.53
N ASN A 339 -13.06 3.89 -29.91
CA ASN A 339 -13.49 5.27 -29.69
C ASN A 339 -13.89 5.56 -28.22
N GLY A 340 -13.54 4.67 -27.28
CA GLY A 340 -13.77 4.83 -25.84
C GLY A 340 -15.08 4.24 -25.34
N ASN A 341 -15.95 3.76 -26.23
CA ASN A 341 -17.26 3.18 -25.91
C ASN A 341 -17.17 1.67 -25.62
N TYR A 342 -16.21 1.25 -24.79
CA TYR A 342 -15.98 -0.15 -24.44
C TYR A 342 -17.21 -0.82 -23.81
N GLN A 343 -17.89 -0.11 -22.91
CA GLN A 343 -19.10 -0.62 -22.24
C GLN A 343 -20.21 -0.88 -23.25
N LYS A 344 -20.41 0.03 -24.21
CA LYS A 344 -21.46 -0.12 -25.22
C LYS A 344 -21.13 -1.19 -26.24
N ALA A 345 -19.87 -1.30 -26.66
CA ALA A 345 -19.41 -2.41 -27.50
C ALA A 345 -19.63 -3.77 -26.81
N MET A 346 -19.39 -3.85 -25.49
CA MET A 346 -19.67 -5.06 -24.71
C MET A 346 -21.16 -5.37 -24.60
N GLU A 347 -22.01 -4.36 -24.41
CA GLU A 347 -23.45 -4.52 -24.36
C GLU A 347 -23.99 -5.06 -25.70
N LEU A 348 -23.60 -4.44 -26.82
CA LEU A 348 -23.97 -4.87 -28.17
C LEU A 348 -23.51 -6.30 -28.44
N MET A 349 -22.31 -6.65 -27.98
CA MET A 349 -21.76 -8.00 -28.10
C MET A 349 -22.53 -9.03 -27.26
N GLN A 350 -23.01 -8.66 -26.07
CA GLN A 350 -23.91 -9.53 -25.31
C GLN A 350 -25.26 -9.72 -26.02
N GLN A 351 -25.78 -8.67 -26.66
CA GLN A 351 -27.01 -8.78 -27.46
C GLN A 351 -26.82 -9.70 -28.67
N VAL A 352 -25.66 -9.61 -29.32
CA VAL A 352 -25.24 -10.55 -30.36
C VAL A 352 -25.19 -12.00 -29.86
N ALA A 353 -24.60 -12.23 -28.67
CA ALA A 353 -24.58 -13.55 -28.05
C ALA A 353 -26.00 -14.06 -27.72
N LYS A 354 -26.94 -13.16 -27.37
CA LYS A 354 -28.36 -13.51 -27.20
C LYS A 354 -29.03 -13.90 -28.51
N LYS A 355 -28.74 -13.18 -29.60
CA LYS A 355 -29.24 -13.49 -30.94
C LYS A 355 -28.73 -14.85 -31.44
N LEU A 356 -27.49 -15.22 -31.10
CA LEU A 356 -26.91 -16.55 -31.38
C LEU A 356 -27.72 -17.71 -30.80
N GLY A 357 -28.29 -17.54 -29.61
CA GLY A 357 -29.15 -18.55 -29.00
C GLY A 357 -30.61 -18.50 -29.40
N ASN A 358 -30.98 -17.65 -30.36
CA ASN A 358 -32.27 -17.73 -31.01
C ASN A 358 -32.31 -18.99 -31.90
N PRO A 359 -33.26 -19.92 -31.70
CA PRO A 359 -33.39 -21.12 -32.54
C PRO A 359 -33.71 -20.80 -34.00
N ASN A 360 -34.25 -19.60 -34.28
CA ASN A 360 -34.63 -19.16 -35.63
C ASN A 360 -33.47 -18.56 -36.44
N LEU A 361 -32.26 -18.46 -35.87
CA LEU A 361 -31.09 -17.99 -36.61
C LEU A 361 -30.54 -19.13 -37.49
N GLY A 362 -30.35 -18.87 -38.79
CA GLY A 362 -29.83 -19.86 -39.73
C GLY A 362 -28.44 -20.38 -39.32
N GLN A 363 -28.13 -21.64 -39.64
CA GLN A 363 -26.82 -22.24 -39.32
C GLN A 363 -25.63 -21.44 -39.90
N ILE A 364 -25.85 -20.84 -41.07
CA ILE A 364 -24.88 -19.98 -41.77
C ILE A 364 -24.59 -18.71 -40.96
N ASP A 365 -25.61 -18.06 -40.41
CA ASP A 365 -25.47 -16.87 -39.57
C ASP A 365 -24.77 -17.15 -38.24
N LYS A 366 -25.09 -18.29 -37.60
CA LYS A 366 -24.43 -18.73 -36.35
C LYS A 366 -22.94 -18.94 -36.56
N LYS A 367 -22.57 -19.64 -37.62
CA LYS A 367 -21.17 -19.93 -37.96
C LYS A 367 -20.39 -18.67 -38.30
N MET A 368 -20.99 -17.76 -39.08
CA MET A 368 -20.38 -16.49 -39.43
C MET A 368 -20.09 -15.63 -38.19
N LEU A 369 -21.05 -15.55 -37.27
CA LEU A 369 -20.91 -14.75 -36.07
C LEU A 369 -19.89 -15.33 -35.10
N GLN A 370 -19.86 -16.64 -34.94
CA GLN A 370 -18.83 -17.34 -34.16
C GLN A 370 -17.42 -17.08 -34.72
N GLU A 371 -17.27 -17.15 -36.04
CA GLU A 371 -15.98 -16.88 -36.70
C GLU A 371 -15.58 -15.42 -36.55
N GLN A 372 -16.52 -14.47 -36.67
CA GLN A 372 -16.26 -13.04 -36.38
C GLN A 372 -15.78 -12.82 -34.94
N MET A 373 -16.40 -13.48 -33.96
CA MET A 373 -15.98 -13.38 -32.54
C MET A 373 -14.58 -13.95 -32.31
N ASN A 374 -14.25 -15.07 -32.96
CA ASN A 374 -12.91 -15.66 -32.89
C ASN A 374 -11.84 -14.78 -33.55
N GLN A 375 -12.15 -14.21 -34.71
CA GLN A 375 -11.23 -13.29 -35.40
C GLN A 375 -11.05 -11.99 -34.63
N LEU A 376 -12.12 -11.46 -34.02
CA LEU A 376 -12.06 -10.30 -33.14
C LEU A 376 -11.19 -10.60 -31.91
N ALA A 377 -11.41 -11.74 -31.24
CA ALA A 377 -10.57 -12.18 -30.13
C ALA A 377 -9.09 -12.28 -30.54
N LYS A 378 -8.81 -12.92 -31.67
CA LYS A 378 -7.45 -13.09 -32.18
C LYS A 378 -6.80 -11.74 -32.55
N ALA A 379 -7.56 -10.84 -33.16
CA ALA A 379 -7.10 -9.51 -33.53
C ALA A 379 -6.75 -8.67 -32.30
N LEU A 380 -7.59 -8.74 -31.26
CA LEU A 380 -7.43 -8.05 -29.97
C LEU A 380 -6.44 -8.72 -29.01
N SER A 381 -6.06 -9.97 -29.27
CA SER A 381 -5.02 -10.65 -28.49
C SER A 381 -3.70 -9.88 -28.58
N LYS A 382 -2.97 -9.80 -27.46
CA LYS A 382 -1.72 -9.01 -27.35
C LYS A 382 -1.88 -7.49 -27.55
N THR A 383 -3.11 -6.96 -27.47
CA THR A 383 -3.38 -5.53 -27.30
C THR A 383 -3.66 -5.20 -25.83
N ASP A 384 -3.95 -3.95 -25.47
CA ASP A 384 -4.44 -3.59 -24.13
C ASP A 384 -5.78 -4.23 -23.76
N LEU A 385 -6.45 -4.86 -24.74
CA LEU A 385 -7.71 -5.58 -24.59
C LEU A 385 -7.52 -7.11 -24.52
N ASP A 386 -6.33 -7.60 -24.18
CA ASP A 386 -6.04 -9.06 -24.12
C ASP A 386 -6.99 -9.84 -23.21
N LYS A 387 -7.44 -9.24 -22.10
CA LYS A 387 -8.47 -9.85 -21.23
C LYS A 387 -9.82 -10.01 -21.95
N LEU A 388 -10.20 -9.00 -22.72
CA LEU A 388 -11.42 -9.03 -23.53
C LEU A 388 -11.32 -10.08 -24.64
N ALA A 389 -10.16 -10.13 -25.31
CA ALA A 389 -9.85 -11.14 -26.31
C ALA A 389 -10.02 -12.56 -25.76
N LYS A 390 -9.50 -12.84 -24.55
CA LYS A 390 -9.65 -14.14 -23.90
C LYS A 390 -11.10 -14.47 -23.55
N GLN A 391 -11.86 -13.50 -23.02
CA GLN A 391 -13.29 -13.69 -22.72
C GLN A 391 -14.12 -13.94 -23.99
N LEU A 392 -13.81 -13.22 -25.08
CA LEU A 392 -14.41 -13.41 -26.39
C LEU A 392 -14.15 -14.80 -26.95
N GLN A 393 -12.89 -15.25 -26.91
CA GLN A 393 -12.49 -16.57 -27.39
C GLN A 393 -13.17 -17.68 -26.58
N GLN A 394 -13.22 -17.55 -25.25
CA GLN A 394 -13.91 -18.51 -24.39
C GLN A 394 -15.42 -18.54 -24.64
N SER A 395 -16.04 -17.37 -24.88
CA SER A 395 -17.46 -17.28 -25.18
C SER A 395 -17.77 -17.91 -26.53
N ALA A 396 -16.99 -17.62 -27.56
CA ALA A 396 -17.13 -18.21 -28.89
C ALA A 396 -16.95 -19.73 -28.88
N GLN A 397 -15.98 -20.26 -28.12
CA GLN A 397 -15.78 -21.70 -27.94
C GLN A 397 -16.92 -22.38 -27.18
N LYS A 398 -17.42 -21.76 -26.10
CA LYS A 398 -18.58 -22.27 -25.37
C LYS A 398 -19.83 -22.31 -26.24
N LEU A 399 -20.02 -21.30 -27.09
CA LEU A 399 -21.13 -21.23 -28.04
C LEU A 399 -21.02 -22.27 -29.16
N ALA A 400 -19.79 -22.63 -29.57
CA ALA A 400 -19.55 -23.67 -30.58
C ALA A 400 -19.91 -25.08 -30.09
N ASN A 401 -19.69 -25.33 -28.81
CA ASN A 401 -19.79 -26.65 -28.20
C ASN A 401 -21.11 -26.89 -27.45
N MET A 402 -21.95 -25.87 -27.30
CA MET A 402 -23.27 -26.02 -26.65
C MET A 402 -24.33 -26.47 -27.66
N SER A 403 -25.10 -27.47 -27.27
CA SER A 403 -26.30 -27.86 -28.00
C SER A 403 -27.32 -26.70 -28.03
N PRO A 404 -28.22 -26.63 -29.02
CA PRO A 404 -29.28 -25.61 -29.07
C PRO A 404 -30.16 -25.56 -27.82
N GLN A 405 -30.25 -26.67 -27.07
CA GLN A 405 -31.00 -26.76 -25.81
C GLN A 405 -30.24 -26.17 -24.63
N GLU A 406 -28.93 -26.46 -24.50
CA GLU A 406 -28.07 -25.87 -23.45
C GLU A 406 -27.91 -24.36 -23.64
N LEU A 407 -27.85 -23.91 -24.90
CA LEU A 407 -27.81 -22.49 -25.23
C LEU A 407 -29.11 -21.78 -24.81
N LYS A 408 -30.26 -22.44 -24.97
CA LYS A 408 -31.57 -21.93 -24.53
C LYS A 408 -31.66 -21.85 -23.00
N GLU A 409 -31.17 -22.86 -22.29
CA GLU A 409 -31.07 -22.87 -20.82
C GLU A 409 -30.14 -21.76 -20.30
N LEU A 410 -28.97 -21.60 -20.91
CA LEU A 410 -28.00 -20.57 -20.53
C LEU A 410 -28.55 -19.16 -20.78
N LEU A 411 -29.25 -18.94 -21.90
CA LEU A 411 -29.92 -17.67 -22.17
C LEU A 411 -31.07 -17.40 -21.19
N LYS A 412 -31.83 -18.44 -20.81
CA LYS A 412 -32.89 -18.33 -19.81
C LYS A 412 -32.32 -17.96 -18.44
N GLN A 413 -31.19 -18.55 -18.04
CA GLN A 413 -30.45 -18.17 -16.82
C GLN A 413 -29.91 -16.74 -16.90
N ALA A 414 -29.32 -16.33 -18.03
CA ALA A 414 -28.83 -14.97 -18.22
C ALA A 414 -29.96 -13.93 -18.21
N GLN A 415 -31.11 -14.23 -18.81
CA GLN A 415 -32.30 -13.38 -18.78
C GLN A 415 -32.87 -13.27 -17.36
N MET A 416 -32.90 -14.38 -16.59
CA MET A 416 -33.30 -14.34 -15.18
C MET A 416 -32.34 -13.50 -14.35
N ALA A 417 -31.03 -13.64 -14.52
CA ALA A 417 -30.03 -12.83 -13.83
C ALA A 417 -30.16 -11.33 -14.18
N GLN A 418 -30.45 -11.00 -15.45
CA GLN A 418 -30.64 -9.62 -15.88
C GLN A 418 -31.94 -9.01 -15.33
N LYS A 419 -33.05 -9.77 -15.31
CA LYS A 419 -34.30 -9.36 -14.65
C LYS A 419 -34.10 -9.19 -13.14
N LEU A 420 -33.30 -10.04 -12.52
CA LEU A 420 -32.94 -9.92 -11.10
C LEU A 420 -32.15 -8.63 -10.84
N MET A 421 -31.16 -8.32 -11.67
CA MET A 421 -30.39 -7.07 -11.57
C MET A 421 -31.24 -5.82 -11.83
N GLN A 422 -32.15 -5.85 -12.82
CA GLN A 422 -33.10 -4.75 -13.04
C GLN A 422 -34.03 -4.56 -11.86
N LYS A 423 -34.55 -5.64 -11.28
CA LYS A 423 -35.37 -5.57 -10.06
C LYS A 423 -34.57 -5.03 -8.86
N MET A 424 -33.30 -5.40 -8.71
CA MET A 424 -32.44 -4.83 -7.66
C MET A 424 -32.12 -3.34 -7.88
N HIS A 425 -31.93 -2.90 -9.13
CA HIS A 425 -31.79 -1.48 -9.44
C HIS A 425 -33.08 -0.68 -9.20
N GLN A 426 -34.24 -1.27 -9.48
CA GLN A 426 -35.54 -0.66 -9.17
C GLN A 426 -35.84 -0.65 -7.67
N ALA A 427 -35.36 -1.65 -6.91
CA ALA A 427 -35.53 -1.74 -5.46
C ALA A 427 -34.50 -0.92 -4.65
N GLY A 428 -33.37 -0.53 -5.26
CA GLY A 428 -32.34 0.33 -4.64
C GLY A 428 -32.47 1.81 -4.99
N GLY A 429 -33.54 2.20 -5.69
CA GLY A 429 -33.83 3.56 -6.14
C GLY A 429 -35.04 4.20 -5.45
N THR A 430 -35.28 3.87 -4.18
CA THR A 430 -36.19 4.59 -3.27
C THR A 430 -35.42 5.11 -2.07
#